data_AF-A0A4R8PS57-F1
#
_entry.id   AF-A0A4R8PS57-F1
#
_cell.length_a   1.000
_cell.length_b   1.000
_cell.length_c   1.000
_cell.angle_alpha   90.00
_cell.angle_beta   90.00
_cell.angle_gamma   90.00
#
_symmetry.space_group_name_H-M   'P 1'
#
loop_
_entity.id
_entity.type
_entity.pdbx_description
1 polymer ?
#
loop_
_entity_poly.entity_id
_entity_poly.type
_entity_poly.pdbx_seq_one_letter_code
_entity_poly.pdbx_strand_id
1 'polypeptide(L)'
;MLAVAIEAARQLAASVEDRILGYQLDKVRFLDIINVHDSERGIVMRRQGQATNTSGQKLCYDWRVFGTNGDDWDECAHGSIKVELQPESDLDP
;
A
#
# COMPACT_ATOMS: atom_id res chain seq x y z
N MET A 1 -1.83 11.04 -1.51
CA MET A 1 -0.95 10.10 -0.80
C MET A 1 -1.59 8.73 -0.63
N LEU A 2 -2.77 8.60 -0.02
CA LEU A 2 -3.44 7.29 0.13
C LEU A 2 -3.69 6.57 -1.21
N ALA A 3 -4.16 7.31 -2.23
CA ALA A 3 -4.34 6.73 -3.57
C ALA A 3 -3.04 6.14 -4.14
N VAL A 4 -1.88 6.76 -3.87
CA VAL A 4 -0.57 6.26 -4.31
C VAL A 4 -0.21 4.99 -3.54
N ALA A 5 -0.51 4.92 -2.23
CA ALA A 5 -0.31 3.71 -1.44
C ALA A 5 -1.21 2.54 -1.90
N ILE A 6 -2.47 2.82 -2.24
CA ILE A 6 -3.40 1.83 -2.80
C ILE A 6 -2.89 1.33 -4.15
N GLU A 7 -2.50 2.23 -5.04
CA GLU A 7 -2.01 1.90 -6.38
C GLU A 7 -0.71 1.08 -6.32
N ALA A 8 0.23 1.47 -5.46
CA ALA A 8 1.45 0.68 -5.25
C ALA A 8 1.15 -0.71 -4.66
N ALA A 9 0.18 -0.83 -3.75
CA ALA A 9 -0.25 -2.14 -3.23
C ALA A 9 -0.92 -2.99 -4.31
N ARG A 10 -1.72 -2.40 -5.21
CA ARG A 10 -2.30 -3.06 -6.39
C ARG A 10 -1.21 -3.61 -7.31
N GLN A 11 -0.20 -2.80 -7.61
CA GLN A 11 0.93 -3.21 -8.47
C GLN A 11 1.74 -4.36 -7.84
N LEU A 12 1.94 -4.35 -6.52
CA LEU A 12 2.60 -5.45 -5.81
C LEU A 12 1.76 -6.73 -5.74
N ALA A 13 0.44 -6.59 -5.87
CA ALA A 13 -0.53 -7.68 -5.90
C ALA A 13 -0.97 -8.05 -7.33
N ALA A 14 -0.23 -7.63 -8.37
CA ALA A 14 -0.61 -7.79 -9.77
C ALA A 14 -0.95 -9.24 -10.17
N SER A 15 -0.34 -10.24 -9.52
CA SER A 15 -0.62 -11.66 -9.79
C SER A 15 -1.98 -12.16 -9.30
N VAL A 16 -2.67 -11.38 -8.47
CA VAL A 16 -3.98 -11.71 -7.87
C VAL A 16 -4.93 -10.52 -7.95
N GLU A 17 -4.70 -9.62 -8.90
CA GLU A 17 -5.44 -8.35 -9.03
C GLU A 17 -6.93 -8.55 -9.26
N ASP A 18 -7.28 -9.53 -10.08
CA ASP A 18 -8.64 -9.98 -10.41
C ASP A 18 -9.44 -10.43 -9.17
N ARG A 19 -8.73 -10.82 -8.11
CA ARG A 19 -9.31 -11.27 -6.84
C ARG A 19 -9.39 -10.17 -5.79
N ILE A 20 -8.90 -8.97 -6.06
CA ILE A 20 -8.93 -7.87 -5.07
C ILE A 20 -10.36 -7.39 -4.88
N LEU A 21 -10.87 -7.52 -3.66
CA LEU A 21 -12.19 -7.01 -3.26
C LEU A 21 -12.10 -5.58 -2.72
N GLY A 22 -10.96 -5.22 -2.15
CA GLY A 22 -10.78 -3.92 -1.55
C GLY A 22 -9.46 -3.76 -0.79
N TYR A 23 -9.34 -2.62 -0.11
CA TYR A 23 -8.16 -2.24 0.64
C TYR A 23 -8.57 -1.68 2.01
N GLN A 24 -7.98 -2.22 3.07
CA GLN A 24 -8.09 -1.65 4.41
C GLN A 24 -6.82 -0.89 4.75
N LEU A 25 -6.95 0.39 5.08
CA LEU A 25 -5.84 1.24 5.53
C LEU A 25 -5.87 1.35 7.06
N ASP A 26 -4.74 1.07 7.71
CA ASP A 26 -4.61 1.11 9.16
C ASP A 26 -3.39 1.96 9.57
N LYS A 27 -3.48 2.61 10.75
CA LYS A 27 -2.39 3.40 11.36
C LYS A 27 -1.82 4.49 10.45
N VAL A 28 -2.68 5.06 9.61
CA VAL A 28 -2.31 6.15 8.68
C VAL A 28 -1.94 7.40 9.47
N ARG A 29 -0.80 7.99 9.15
CA ARG A 29 -0.37 9.30 9.63
C ARG A 29 0.07 10.17 8.47
N PHE A 30 -0.39 11.41 8.49
CA PHE A 30 0.07 12.48 7.62
C PHE A 30 1.00 13.37 8.44
N LEU A 31 2.25 13.48 8.01
CA LEU A 31 3.29 14.26 8.68
C LEU A 31 3.45 15.62 8.02
N ASP A 32 3.37 15.67 6.69
CA ASP A 32 3.54 16.90 5.94
C ASP A 32 2.72 16.92 4.63
N ILE A 33 2.56 18.11 4.06
CA ILE A 33 1.96 18.33 2.75
C ILE A 33 3.03 18.23 1.66
N ILE A 34 2.65 17.70 0.49
CA ILE A 34 3.52 17.69 -0.69
C ILE A 34 3.07 18.83 -1.60
N ASN A 35 3.95 19.82 -1.83
CA ASN A 35 3.68 20.85 -2.82
C ASN A 35 3.77 20.23 -4.22
N VAL A 36 2.71 20.33 -5.00
CA VAL A 36 2.59 19.57 -6.26
C VAL A 36 3.49 20.13 -7.36
N HIS A 37 3.87 21.40 -7.25
CA HIS A 37 4.38 22.17 -8.39
C HIS A 37 5.87 21.97 -8.70
N ASP A 38 6.69 21.54 -7.72
CA ASP A 38 8.16 21.47 -7.86
C ASP A 38 8.82 20.24 -7.20
N SER A 39 8.04 19.25 -6.75
CA SER A 39 8.59 18.14 -5.94
C SER A 39 8.61 16.81 -6.69
N GLU A 40 9.77 16.15 -6.71
CA GLU A 40 9.87 14.71 -6.97
C GLU A 40 9.22 13.94 -5.81
N ARG A 41 8.73 12.73 -6.09
CA ARG A 41 7.93 11.95 -5.13
C ARG A 41 8.27 10.48 -5.21
N GLY A 42 8.29 9.85 -4.05
CA GLY A 42 8.68 8.46 -3.89
C GLY A 42 7.72 7.75 -2.96
N ILE A 43 7.51 6.46 -3.21
CA ILE A 43 6.79 5.60 -2.28
C ILE A 43 7.61 4.34 -2.03
N VAL A 44 7.73 3.98 -0.76
CA VAL A 44 8.39 2.75 -0.33
C VAL A 44 7.35 1.84 0.30
N MET A 45 7.34 0.58 -0.15
CA MET A 45 6.46 -0.47 0.34
C MET A 45 7.29 -1.59 0.95
N ARG A 46 6.94 -2.03 2.16
CA ARG A 46 7.54 -3.17 2.83
C ARG A 46 6.48 -4.19 3.19
N ARG A 47 6.59 -5.41 2.64
CA ARG A 47 5.70 -6.51 2.99
C ARG A 47 5.86 -6.86 4.47
N GLN A 48 4.76 -6.86 5.21
CA GLN A 48 4.73 -7.46 6.54
C GLN A 48 4.75 -8.99 6.36
N GLY A 49 5.60 -9.69 7.13
CA GLY A 49 5.77 -11.14 7.01
C GLY A 49 4.43 -11.88 6.96
N GLN A 50 4.34 -12.90 6.09
CA GLN A 50 3.12 -13.70 5.90
C GLN A 50 2.70 -14.34 7.24
N ALA A 51 1.68 -13.80 7.89
CA ALA A 51 0.94 -14.54 8.88
C ALA A 51 -0.02 -15.46 8.11
N THR A 52 0.38 -16.73 7.93
CA THR A 52 -0.47 -17.78 7.38
C THR A 52 -1.58 -18.10 8.39
N ASN A 53 -2.64 -17.29 8.40
CA ASN A 53 -3.88 -17.66 9.07
C ASN A 53 -4.81 -18.31 8.03
N THR A 54 -5.34 -19.45 8.45
CA THR A 54 -5.90 -20.57 7.68
C THR A 54 -7.21 -20.28 6.92
N SER A 55 -7.52 -19.04 6.55
CA SER A 55 -8.83 -18.71 5.94
C SER A 55 -8.84 -17.49 5.01
N GLY A 56 -7.77 -17.25 4.26
CA GLY A 56 -7.72 -16.19 3.24
C GLY A 56 -6.38 -15.48 3.26
N GLN A 57 -5.66 -15.56 2.14
CA GLN A 57 -4.37 -14.89 2.00
C GLN A 57 -4.60 -13.37 2.07
N LYS A 58 -4.15 -12.72 3.13
CA LYS A 58 -4.14 -11.25 3.23
C LYS A 58 -2.73 -10.76 2.90
N LEU A 59 -2.63 -9.86 1.93
CA LEU A 59 -1.36 -9.19 1.62
C LEU A 59 -1.29 -7.90 2.43
N CYS A 60 -0.34 -7.84 3.36
CA CYS A 60 -0.15 -6.70 4.26
C CYS A 60 1.16 -5.99 3.93
N TYR A 61 1.10 -4.67 3.78
CA TYR A 61 2.27 -3.83 3.50
C TYR A 61 2.32 -2.64 4.44
N ASP A 62 3.49 -2.34 4.98
CA ASP A 62 3.80 -1.02 5.51
C ASP A 62 4.22 -0.11 4.36
N TRP A 63 3.75 1.12 4.36
CA TRP A 63 4.03 2.09 3.31
C TRP A 63 4.50 3.42 3.88
N ARG A 64 5.36 4.09 3.14
CA ARG A 64 5.87 5.43 3.42
C ARG A 64 5.92 6.23 2.11
N VAL A 65 5.38 7.44 2.13
CA VAL A 65 5.43 8.39 1.02
C VAL A 65 6.44 9.47 1.38
N PHE A 66 7.34 9.74 0.45
CA PHE A 66 8.34 10.78 0.55
C PHE A 66 8.10 11.83 -0.53
N GLY A 67 8.28 13.10 -0.16
CA GLY A 67 8.42 14.21 -1.09
C GLY A 67 9.86 14.71 -1.06
N THR A 68 10.26 15.48 -2.07
CA THR A 68 11.54 16.20 -2.03
C THR A 68 11.34 17.66 -1.68
N ASN A 69 12.29 18.22 -0.94
CA ASN A 69 12.42 19.66 -0.72
C ASN A 69 13.87 20.06 -1.01
N GLY A 70 14.22 20.16 -2.30
CA GLY A 70 15.61 20.21 -2.74
C GLY A 70 16.18 18.80 -2.91
N ASP A 71 17.35 18.53 -2.33
CA ASP A 71 18.07 17.25 -2.49
C ASP A 71 17.68 16.18 -1.44
N ASP A 72 16.96 16.57 -0.39
CA ASP A 72 16.57 15.68 0.70
C ASP A 72 15.16 15.09 0.48
N TRP A 73 15.02 13.81 0.85
CA TRP A 73 13.75 13.08 0.84
C TRP A 73 13.10 13.12 2.22
N ASP A 74 12.00 13.84 2.33
CA ASP A 74 11.25 13.99 3.58
C ASP A 74 10.04 13.05 3.60
N GLU A 75 9.84 12.34 4.72
CA GLU A 75 8.68 11.47 4.91
C GLU A 75 7.41 12.32 5.13
N CYS A 76 6.48 12.28 4.18
CA CYS A 76 5.25 13.07 4.24
C CYS A 76 4.07 12.30 4.84
N ALA A 77 4.05 10.97 4.68
CA ALA A 77 3.00 10.13 5.25
C ALA A 77 3.44 8.67 5.36
N HIS A 78 2.84 7.94 6.29
CA HIS A 78 3.05 6.51 6.41
C HIS A 78 1.80 5.80 6.94
N GLY A 79 1.79 4.48 6.81
CA GLY A 79 0.74 3.64 7.36
C GLY A 79 0.94 2.18 7.00
N SER A 80 -0.12 1.42 7.19
CA SER A 80 -0.21 0.03 6.74
C SER A 80 -1.44 -0.15 5.86
N ILE A 81 -1.36 -1.07 4.91
CA ILE A 81 -2.45 -1.43 4.01
C ILE A 81 -2.58 -2.94 3.96
N LYS A 82 -3.82 -3.41 4.04
CA LYS A 82 -4.20 -4.81 3.83
C LYS A 82 -4.99 -4.89 2.54
N VAL A 83 -4.54 -5.75 1.62
CA VAL A 83 -5.30 -6.09 0.41
C VAL A 83 -6.23 -7.24 0.76
N GLU A 84 -7.52 -7.01 0.56
CA GLU A 84 -8.56 -8.00 0.78
C GLU A 84 -8.77 -8.78 -0.52
N LEU A 85 -8.57 -10.10 -0.45
CA LEU A 85 -8.69 -10.99 -1.59
C LEU A 85 -9.95 -11.85 -1.46
N GLN A 86 -10.55 -12.18 -2.60
CA GLN A 86 -11.57 -13.20 -2.68
C GLN A 86 -11.01 -14.54 -2.17
N PRO A 87 -11.76 -15.25 -1.30
CA PRO A 87 -11.37 -16.57 -0.82
C PRO A 87 -11.12 -17.53 -1.99
N GLU A 88 -10.07 -18.35 -1.88
CA GLU A 88 -9.78 -19.36 -2.93
C GLU A 88 -10.90 -20.39 -3.09
N SER A 89 -11.72 -20.59 -2.05
CA SER A 89 -12.90 -21.46 -2.07
C SER A 89 -14.04 -20.94 -2.96
N ASP A 90 -14.01 -19.67 -3.36
CA ASP A 90 -15.06 -19.02 -4.16
C ASP A 90 -14.63 -18.84 -5.63
N LEU A 91 -13.46 -19.36 -6.02
CA LEU A 91 -13.02 -19.43 -7.42
C LEU A 91 -13.60 -20.72 -8.03
N ASP A 92 -14.51 -20.58 -9.00
CA ASP A 92 -15.12 -21.72 -9.70
C ASP A 92 -14.05 -22.65 -10.32
N PRO A 93 -14.28 -23.98 -10.35
CA PRO A 93 -13.34 -24.97 -10.87
C PRO A 93 -13.13 -24.92 -12.39
#